data_AF-V5HII5-F1
#
_entry.id   AF-V5HII5-F1
#
_cell.length_a   1.000
_cell.length_b   1.000
_cell.length_c   1.000
_cell.angle_alpha   90.00
_cell.angle_beta   90.00
_cell.angle_gamma   90.00
#
_symmetry.space_group_name_H-M   'P 1'
#
loop_
_entity.id
_entity.type
_entity.pdbx_description
1 polymer ?
#
loop_
_entity_poly.entity_id
_entity_poly.type
_entity_poly.pdbx_seq_one_letter_code
_entity_poly.pdbx_strand_id
1 'polypeptide(L)'
;AEVKYIESNPALGAYQDESRQYPIQGTWYMLYRNYKTDPIFGGTAKCVRFSQTGVGSNGENLVLFEFDNGSVNLNSTLRSSPGYSTKNIVNVQPLGQTDFAEMITSFVDPLECDVLRIPSISENACVLIVPESRVGNPPACCEFIFDLLCGTTPKYEIYDERCS
;
A
#
# COMPACT_ATOMS: atom_id res chain seq x y z
N ALA A 1 -0.35 23.61 8.80
CA ALA A 1 0.03 23.68 7.38
C ALA A 1 -0.38 22.37 6.75
N GLU A 2 -1.00 22.37 5.57
CA GLU A 2 -1.29 21.13 4.85
C GLU A 2 0.05 20.48 4.50
N VAL A 3 0.25 19.21 4.92
CA VAL A 3 1.49 18.49 4.65
C VAL A 3 1.57 18.28 3.14
N LYS A 4 2.56 18.92 2.51
CA LYS A 4 2.77 18.83 1.08
C LYS A 4 3.94 17.88 0.81
N TYR A 5 3.61 16.64 0.48
CA TYR A 5 4.61 15.68 0.01
C TYR A 5 5.18 16.13 -1.34
N ILE A 6 6.46 15.85 -1.59
CA ILE A 6 7.13 16.25 -2.84
C ILE A 6 6.53 15.53 -4.05
N GLU A 7 6.04 14.32 -3.83
CA GLU A 7 5.38 13.45 -4.78
C GLU A 7 3.91 13.82 -5.03
N SER A 8 3.32 14.71 -4.25
CA SER A 8 1.95 15.22 -4.45
C SER A 8 1.91 16.27 -5.57
N ASN A 9 2.27 15.86 -6.78
CA ASN A 9 2.30 16.66 -7.99
C ASN A 9 1.52 15.96 -9.11
N PRO A 10 0.39 16.52 -9.59
CA PRO A 10 -0.42 15.90 -10.66
C PRO A 10 0.34 15.55 -11.94
N ALA A 11 1.46 16.22 -12.24
CA ALA A 11 2.32 15.88 -13.36
C ALA A 11 2.98 14.49 -13.23
N LEU A 12 3.04 13.93 -12.02
CA LEU A 12 3.53 12.58 -11.73
C LEU A 12 2.41 11.52 -11.80
N GLY A 13 1.17 11.90 -12.12
CA GLY A 13 0.01 11.02 -12.09
C GLY A 13 0.14 9.72 -12.89
N ALA A 14 0.95 9.71 -13.95
CA ALA A 14 1.24 8.50 -14.73
C ALA A 14 1.96 7.39 -13.92
N TYR A 15 2.71 7.77 -12.88
CA TYR A 15 3.39 6.86 -11.96
C TYR A 15 2.58 6.58 -10.69
N GLN A 16 1.37 7.14 -10.57
CA GLN A 16 0.56 7.12 -9.35
C GLN A 16 -0.87 6.66 -9.63
N ASP A 17 -1.12 6.02 -10.78
CA ASP A 17 -2.44 5.52 -11.15
C ASP A 17 -2.65 4.11 -10.62
N GLU A 18 -3.23 4.03 -9.42
CA GLU A 18 -3.51 2.78 -8.71
C GLU A 18 -4.47 1.88 -9.48
N SER A 19 -5.31 2.46 -10.35
CA SER A 19 -6.25 1.65 -11.16
C SER A 19 -5.54 0.62 -12.04
N ARG A 20 -4.25 0.83 -12.33
CA ARG A 20 -3.39 -0.11 -13.07
C ARG A 20 -3.06 -1.38 -12.30
N GLN A 21 -3.20 -1.40 -10.97
CA GLN A 21 -3.04 -2.61 -10.15
C GLN A 21 -4.24 -3.55 -10.26
N TYR A 22 -5.44 -3.03 -10.59
CA TYR A 22 -6.67 -3.81 -10.53
C TYR A 22 -7.04 -4.42 -11.89
N PRO A 23 -7.49 -5.69 -11.94
CA PRO A 23 -7.59 -6.60 -10.81
C PRO A 23 -6.20 -7.06 -10.31
N ILE A 24 -6.01 -7.09 -8.99
CA ILE A 24 -4.74 -7.47 -8.36
C ILE A 24 -4.42 -8.91 -8.73
N GLN A 25 -3.28 -9.10 -9.39
CA GLN A 25 -2.80 -10.42 -9.79
C GLN A 25 -1.95 -11.05 -8.68
N GLY A 26 -2.35 -12.25 -8.25
CA GLY A 26 -1.63 -13.02 -7.24
C GLY A 26 -1.63 -12.38 -5.86
N THR A 27 -0.65 -12.76 -5.05
CA THR A 27 -0.44 -12.26 -3.70
C THR A 27 0.69 -11.24 -3.69
N TRP A 28 0.46 -10.13 -3.00
CA TRP A 28 1.42 -9.06 -2.79
C TRP A 28 1.84 -9.01 -1.32
N TYR A 29 3.10 -8.69 -1.07
CA TYR A 29 3.74 -8.72 0.24
C TYR A 29 4.31 -7.35 0.58
N MET A 30 4.09 -6.90 1.81
CA MET A 30 4.77 -5.73 2.36
C MET A 30 6.20 -6.13 2.75
N LEU A 31 7.19 -5.57 2.06
CA LEU A 31 8.59 -5.79 2.41
C LEU A 31 8.99 -4.88 3.57
N TYR A 32 8.69 -3.59 3.42
CA TYR A 32 9.14 -2.56 4.35
C TYR A 32 8.01 -1.64 4.76
N ARG A 33 8.15 -1.10 5.97
CA ARG A 33 7.44 0.10 6.40
C ARG A 33 8.33 0.95 7.29
N ASN A 34 8.08 2.25 7.34
CA ASN A 34 8.87 3.17 8.16
C ASN A 34 8.22 3.52 9.52
N TYR A 35 7.23 2.74 9.95
CA TYR A 35 6.55 2.91 11.23
C TYR A 35 6.46 1.58 11.98
N LYS A 36 6.61 1.63 13.31
CA LYS A 36 6.75 0.40 14.11
C LYS A 36 5.44 -0.36 14.29
N THR A 37 4.35 0.35 14.53
CA THR A 37 3.05 -0.22 14.90
C THR A 37 1.98 0.29 13.95
N ASP A 38 1.23 -0.62 13.35
CA ASP A 38 0.05 -0.33 12.55
C ASP A 38 -1.21 -0.41 13.42
N PRO A 39 -1.82 0.72 13.80
CA PRO A 39 -3.00 0.71 14.65
C PRO A 39 -4.25 0.18 13.93
N ILE A 40 -4.21 0.04 12.61
CA ILE A 40 -5.34 -0.34 11.77
C ILE A 40 -5.25 -1.84 11.43
N PHE A 41 -4.06 -2.34 11.13
CA PHE A 41 -3.83 -3.69 10.64
C PHE A 41 -2.69 -4.43 11.35
N GLY A 42 -3.03 -5.29 12.31
CA GLY A 42 -2.09 -6.27 12.87
C GLY A 42 -1.00 -5.70 13.81
N GLY A 43 -0.97 -4.40 14.11
CA GLY A 43 -0.04 -3.84 15.09
C GLY A 43 1.41 -3.99 14.66
N THR A 44 2.20 -4.78 15.41
CA THR A 44 3.59 -5.10 15.09
C THR A 44 3.74 -6.40 14.29
N ALA A 45 2.64 -6.92 13.72
CA ALA A 45 2.63 -8.15 12.95
C ALA A 45 3.60 -8.12 11.76
N LYS A 46 4.14 -9.30 11.45
CA LYS A 46 4.93 -9.58 10.25
C LYS A 46 4.10 -10.33 9.21
N CYS A 47 4.74 -10.64 8.08
CA CYS A 47 4.16 -11.45 7.01
C CYS A 47 2.88 -10.85 6.43
N VAL A 48 2.85 -9.52 6.38
CA VAL A 48 1.73 -8.77 5.85
C VAL A 48 1.64 -9.02 4.34
N ARG A 49 0.51 -9.55 3.90
CA ARG A 49 0.23 -9.84 2.49
C ARG A 49 -1.22 -9.57 2.15
N PHE A 50 -1.51 -9.34 0.88
CA PHE A 50 -2.87 -9.20 0.41
C PHE A 50 -3.09 -9.76 -0.98
N SER A 51 -4.35 -10.09 -1.27
CA SER A 51 -4.81 -10.53 -2.58
C SER A 51 -6.25 -10.04 -2.80
N GLN A 52 -6.61 -9.82 -4.06
CA GLN A 52 -8.00 -9.54 -4.42
C GLN A 52 -8.79 -10.85 -4.44
N THR A 53 -9.89 -10.89 -3.68
CA THR A 53 -10.79 -12.04 -3.59
C THR A 53 -12.02 -11.89 -4.48
N GLY A 54 -12.31 -10.68 -4.97
CA GLY A 54 -13.40 -10.44 -5.89
C GLY A 54 -13.73 -8.96 -6.07
N VAL A 55 -14.94 -8.72 -6.57
CA VAL A 55 -15.53 -7.39 -6.73
C VAL A 55 -16.91 -7.41 -6.08
N GLY A 56 -17.18 -6.42 -5.24
CA GLY A 56 -18.44 -6.22 -4.55
C GLY A 56 -19.56 -5.75 -5.49
N SER A 57 -20.80 -5.76 -5.00
CA SER A 57 -21.96 -5.42 -5.81
C SER A 57 -21.98 -3.98 -6.31
N ASN A 58 -21.27 -3.05 -5.66
CA ASN A 58 -21.20 -1.65 -6.08
C ASN A 58 -19.84 -1.31 -6.73
N GLY A 59 -19.07 -2.32 -7.12
CA GLY A 59 -17.79 -2.16 -7.79
C GLY A 59 -16.59 -1.96 -6.86
N GLU A 60 -16.76 -2.13 -5.54
CA GLU A 60 -15.64 -2.16 -4.60
C GLU A 60 -14.74 -3.38 -4.85
N ASN A 61 -13.43 -3.23 -4.71
CA ASN A 61 -12.54 -4.38 -4.77
C ASN A 61 -12.53 -5.08 -3.41
N LEU A 62 -12.83 -6.38 -3.39
CA LEU A 62 -12.76 -7.18 -2.16
C LEU A 62 -11.33 -7.68 -2.01
N VAL A 63 -10.69 -7.34 -0.90
CA VAL A 63 -9.29 -7.67 -0.62
C VAL A 63 -9.20 -8.47 0.67
N LEU A 64 -8.46 -9.57 0.65
CA LEU A 64 -8.05 -10.28 1.86
C LEU A 64 -6.68 -9.77 2.27
N PHE A 65 -6.58 -9.26 3.50
CA PHE A 65 -5.34 -8.80 4.10
C PHE A 65 -4.96 -9.75 5.24
N GLU A 66 -3.79 -10.36 5.14
CA GLU A 66 -3.32 -11.39 6.07
C GLU A 66 -2.01 -10.95 6.72
N PHE A 67 -1.77 -11.45 7.93
CA PHE A 67 -0.56 -11.23 8.71
C PHE A 67 -0.37 -12.39 9.69
N ASP A 68 0.82 -12.51 10.30
CA ASP A 68 1.20 -13.66 11.13
C ASP A 68 0.21 -14.04 12.25
N ASN A 69 -0.55 -13.06 12.77
CA ASN A 69 -1.50 -13.24 13.87
C ASN A 69 -2.98 -13.15 13.46
N GLY A 70 -3.31 -13.10 12.16
CA GLY A 70 -4.71 -13.07 11.72
C GLY A 70 -4.94 -12.63 10.27
N SER A 71 -6.20 -12.35 9.96
CA SER A 71 -6.60 -11.80 8.67
C SER A 71 -7.83 -10.92 8.81
N VAL A 72 -8.02 -10.04 7.83
CA VAL A 72 -9.17 -9.16 7.74
C VAL A 72 -9.59 -9.02 6.27
N ASN A 73 -10.90 -9.08 6.02
CA ASN A 73 -11.45 -8.77 4.71
C ASN A 73 -11.74 -7.28 4.64
N LEU A 74 -11.36 -6.65 3.53
CA LEU A 74 -11.43 -5.22 3.30
C LEU A 74 -12.19 -4.94 2.00
N ASN A 75 -12.96 -3.85 2.00
CA ASN A 75 -13.37 -3.17 0.77
C ASN A 75 -12.29 -2.16 0.39
N SER A 76 -11.85 -2.18 -0.85
CA SER A 76 -10.94 -1.19 -1.44
C SER A 76 -11.67 -0.38 -2.50
N THR A 77 -11.54 0.95 -2.43
CA THR A 77 -12.06 1.88 -3.43
C THR A 77 -11.00 2.88 -3.83
N LEU A 78 -11.07 3.34 -5.09
CA LEU A 78 -10.08 4.24 -5.66
C LEU A 78 -10.69 5.61 -5.97
N ARG A 79 -9.96 6.67 -5.64
CA ARG A 79 -10.36 8.06 -5.96
C ARG A 79 -9.17 8.87 -6.48
N SER A 80 -9.49 10.03 -7.03
CA SER A 80 -8.50 11.02 -7.45
C SER A 80 -8.44 12.12 -6.40
N SER A 81 -7.23 12.54 -6.01
CA SER A 81 -7.07 13.74 -5.20
C SER A 81 -7.24 15.01 -6.06
N PRO A 82 -7.40 16.21 -5.46
CA PRO A 82 -7.57 17.44 -6.22
C PRO A 82 -6.46 17.69 -7.25
N GLY A 83 -6.85 17.97 -8.49
CA GLY A 83 -5.93 18.24 -9.61
C GLY A 83 -5.44 16.99 -10.35
N TYR A 84 -5.70 15.79 -9.83
CA TYR A 84 -5.35 14.53 -10.50
C TYR A 84 -6.46 14.05 -11.44
N SER A 85 -6.06 13.53 -12.60
CA SER A 85 -6.95 12.77 -13.50
C SER A 85 -6.87 11.25 -13.25
N THR A 86 -5.79 10.78 -12.62
CA THR A 86 -5.56 9.36 -12.29
C THR A 86 -6.11 9.01 -10.91
N LYS A 87 -6.20 7.72 -10.60
CA LYS A 87 -6.67 7.23 -9.31
C LYS A 87 -5.49 7.03 -8.36
N ASN A 88 -5.10 8.08 -7.64
CA ASN A 88 -3.89 8.10 -6.80
C ASN A 88 -4.15 7.94 -5.30
N ILE A 89 -5.40 7.64 -4.93
CA ILE A 89 -5.82 7.46 -3.55
C ILE A 89 -6.55 6.13 -3.43
N VAL A 90 -6.14 5.34 -2.44
CA VAL A 90 -6.73 4.06 -2.07
C VAL A 90 -7.41 4.21 -0.72
N ASN A 91 -8.71 3.92 -0.65
CA ASN A 91 -9.41 3.81 0.62
C ASN A 91 -9.67 2.36 0.90
N VAL A 92 -9.20 1.89 2.06
CA VAL A 92 -9.49 0.55 2.57
C VAL A 92 -10.39 0.62 3.79
N GLN A 93 -11.41 -0.23 3.82
CA GLN A 93 -12.38 -0.30 4.91
C GLN A 93 -12.56 -1.75 5.33
N PRO A 94 -12.29 -2.11 6.59
CA PRO A 94 -12.62 -3.43 7.11
C PRO A 94 -14.12 -3.74 7.00
N LEU A 95 -14.45 -4.95 6.54
CA LEU A 95 -15.84 -5.38 6.44
C LEU A 95 -16.53 -5.30 7.82
N GLY A 96 -17.71 -4.68 7.85
CA GLY A 96 -18.49 -4.49 9.07
C GLY A 96 -18.02 -3.34 9.98
N GLN A 97 -17.02 -2.57 9.57
CA GLN A 97 -16.55 -1.38 10.29
C GLN A 97 -16.84 -0.09 9.50
N THR A 98 -16.99 1.02 10.22
CA THR A 98 -17.21 2.34 9.61
C THR A 98 -15.91 3.09 9.31
N ASP A 99 -14.84 2.75 10.01
CA ASP A 99 -13.56 3.42 9.87
C ASP A 99 -12.85 2.94 8.60
N PHE A 100 -12.18 3.88 7.92
CA PHE A 100 -11.41 3.62 6.73
C PHE A 100 -10.00 4.20 6.87
N ALA A 101 -9.05 3.59 6.17
CA ALA A 101 -7.72 4.15 6.01
C ALA A 101 -7.57 4.67 4.58
N GLU A 102 -7.13 5.92 4.46
CA GLU A 102 -6.73 6.50 3.19
C GLU A 102 -5.21 6.31 3.01
N MET A 103 -4.84 5.81 1.84
CA MET A 103 -3.46 5.67 1.39
C MET A 103 -3.27 6.48 0.12
N ILE A 104 -2.11 7.12 -0.01
CA ILE A 104 -1.76 7.93 -1.18
C ILE A 104 -0.70 7.16 -1.96
N THR A 105 -0.94 6.94 -3.25
CA THR A 105 0.01 6.28 -4.14
C THR A 105 1.18 7.23 -4.43
N SER A 106 2.34 6.94 -3.87
CA SER A 106 3.57 7.69 -4.16
C SER A 106 4.20 7.21 -5.47
N PHE A 107 4.20 5.89 -5.71
CA PHE A 107 4.67 5.27 -6.94
C PHE A 107 4.05 3.87 -7.11
N VAL A 108 3.60 3.53 -8.31
CA VAL A 108 3.10 2.20 -8.63
C VAL A 108 3.62 1.69 -9.97
N ASP A 109 4.12 0.46 -9.95
CA ASP A 109 4.37 -0.37 -11.12
C ASP A 109 3.64 -1.71 -10.91
N PRO A 110 2.59 -2.00 -11.70
CA PRO A 110 1.71 -3.14 -11.46
C PRO A 110 2.37 -4.52 -11.62
N LEU A 111 3.61 -4.58 -12.11
CA LEU A 111 4.38 -5.83 -12.23
C LEU A 111 5.50 -5.95 -11.19
N GLU A 112 5.82 -4.87 -10.49
CA GLU A 112 7.09 -4.73 -9.79
C GLU A 112 6.91 -4.31 -8.32
N CYS A 113 6.16 -3.25 -8.06
CA CYS A 113 5.98 -2.74 -6.69
C CYS A 113 4.91 -1.65 -6.57
N ASP A 114 4.58 -1.36 -5.32
CA ASP A 114 3.77 -0.21 -4.92
C ASP A 114 4.36 0.45 -3.67
N VAL A 115 4.44 1.78 -3.70
CA VAL A 115 4.90 2.63 -2.61
C VAL A 115 3.76 3.54 -2.22
N LEU A 116 3.24 3.32 -1.01
CA LEU A 116 2.08 4.06 -0.49
C LEU A 116 2.48 4.87 0.74
N ARG A 117 1.92 6.07 0.85
CA ARG A 117 1.85 6.84 2.10
C ARG A 117 0.58 6.49 2.85
N ILE A 118 0.65 6.49 4.18
CA ILE A 118 -0.50 6.21 5.04
C ILE A 118 -0.65 7.34 6.08
N PRO A 119 -1.15 8.53 5.68
CA PRO A 119 -1.20 9.70 6.55
C PRO A 119 -2.01 9.48 7.84
N SER A 120 -2.96 8.54 7.83
CA SER A 120 -3.76 8.19 9.01
C SER A 120 -2.95 7.54 10.14
N ILE A 121 -1.80 6.93 9.84
CA ILE A 121 -0.90 6.36 10.84
C ILE A 121 0.07 7.42 11.36
N SER A 122 0.72 8.15 10.45
CA SER A 122 1.50 9.35 10.75
C SER A 122 1.78 10.11 9.46
N GLU A 123 2.14 11.40 9.56
CA GLU A 123 2.45 12.23 8.39
C GLU A 123 3.49 11.60 7.45
N ASN A 124 4.47 10.85 7.97
CA ASN A 124 5.51 10.24 7.15
C ASN A 124 5.34 8.73 6.94
N ALA A 125 4.28 8.12 7.47
CA ALA A 125 4.09 6.67 7.38
C ALA A 125 4.01 6.23 5.91
N CYS A 126 4.78 5.20 5.59
CA CYS A 126 4.94 4.70 4.25
C CYS A 126 5.30 3.22 4.23
N VAL A 127 4.93 2.54 3.15
CA VAL A 127 5.16 1.12 2.92
C VAL A 127 5.73 0.87 1.52
N LEU A 128 6.54 -0.17 1.39
CA LEU A 128 6.90 -0.78 0.10
C LEU A 128 6.27 -2.17 0.03
N ILE A 129 5.52 -2.41 -1.04
CA ILE A 129 4.84 -3.66 -1.32
C ILE A 129 5.33 -4.17 -2.68
N VAL A 130 5.49 -5.49 -2.81
CA VAL A 130 5.89 -6.15 -4.06
C VAL A 130 5.05 -7.42 -4.30
N PRO A 131 4.89 -7.90 -5.54
CA PRO A 131 4.29 -9.20 -5.78
C PRO A 131 5.19 -10.32 -5.26
N GLU A 132 4.61 -11.48 -4.95
CA GLU A 132 5.33 -12.66 -4.45
C GLU A 132 6.61 -12.98 -5.23
N SER A 133 6.56 -12.86 -6.57
CA SER A 133 7.70 -13.12 -7.47
C SER A 133 8.90 -12.19 -7.27
N ARG A 134 8.76 -11.11 -6.50
CA ARG A 134 9.79 -10.08 -6.27
C ARG A 134 10.30 -10.04 -4.84
N VAL A 135 9.73 -10.82 -3.93
CA VAL A 135 10.09 -10.75 -2.50
C VAL A 135 11.57 -11.06 -2.24
N GLY A 136 12.12 -12.09 -2.88
CA GLY A 136 13.54 -12.44 -2.76
C GLY A 136 14.49 -11.59 -3.60
N ASN A 137 13.96 -10.71 -4.47
CA ASN A 137 14.75 -9.85 -5.35
C ASN A 137 13.95 -8.58 -5.70
N PRO A 138 13.77 -7.67 -4.73
CA PRO A 138 13.01 -6.45 -4.95
C PRO A 138 13.68 -5.58 -6.02
N PRO A 139 12.91 -4.91 -6.90
CA PRO A 139 13.48 -4.04 -7.90
C PRO A 139 14.19 -2.84 -7.26
N ALA A 140 15.46 -2.62 -7.64
CA ALA A 140 16.26 -1.53 -7.07
C ALA A 140 15.63 -0.13 -7.25
N CYS A 141 14.84 0.08 -8.32
CA CYS A 141 14.08 1.32 -8.52
C CYS A 141 13.03 1.54 -7.41
N CYS A 142 12.31 0.49 -7.01
CA CYS A 142 11.30 0.54 -5.97
C CYS A 142 11.92 0.82 -4.60
N GLU A 143 13.04 0.17 -4.30
CA GLU A 143 13.79 0.44 -3.07
C GLU A 143 14.33 1.86 -3.03
N PHE A 144 14.91 2.34 -4.14
CA PHE A 144 15.39 3.72 -4.25
C PHE A 144 14.26 4.73 -4.05
N ILE A 145 13.08 4.51 -4.66
CA ILE A 145 11.93 5.40 -4.51
C ILE A 145 11.42 5.38 -3.06
N PHE A 146 11.32 4.21 -2.44
CA PHE A 146 10.96 4.11 -1.02
C PHE A 146 11.96 4.87 -0.15
N ASP A 147 13.26 4.65 -0.32
CA ASP A 147 14.29 5.32 0.49
C ASP A 147 14.29 6.84 0.27
N LEU A 148 14.07 7.29 -0.97
CA LEU A 148 13.99 8.71 -1.34
C LEU A 148 12.79 9.42 -0.71
N LEU A 149 11.61 8.79 -0.76
CA LEU A 149 10.36 9.41 -0.30
C LEU A 149 10.14 9.16 1.19
N CYS A 150 10.35 7.93 1.64
CA CYS A 150 9.94 7.43 2.95
C CYS A 150 11.07 7.43 3.98
N GLY A 151 12.29 7.68 3.52
CA GLY A 151 13.50 7.72 4.34
C GLY A 151 14.08 6.33 4.57
N THR A 152 15.39 6.31 4.84
CA THR A 152 16.13 5.08 5.11
C THR A 152 16.11 4.67 6.59
N THR A 153 15.61 5.53 7.49
CA THR A 153 15.56 5.24 8.93
C THR A 153 14.40 5.98 9.62
N PRO A 154 13.53 5.29 10.38
CA PRO A 154 13.51 3.83 10.56
C PRO A 154 12.95 3.10 9.32
N LYS A 155 13.45 1.89 9.04
CA LYS A 155 12.97 0.99 7.99
C LYS A 155 12.81 -0.40 8.60
N TYR A 156 11.56 -0.81 8.84
CA TYR A 156 11.22 -2.09 9.45
C TYR A 156 10.95 -3.12 8.37
N GLU A 157 11.62 -4.27 8.48
CA GLU A 157 11.43 -5.44 7.61
C GLU A 157 10.23 -6.27 8.09
N ILE A 158 9.21 -6.33 7.24
CA ILE A 158 7.90 -6.94 7.50
C ILE A 158 7.82 -8.35 6.92
N TYR A 159 8.42 -8.57 5.75
CA TYR A 159 8.65 -9.89 5.20
C TYR A 159 9.99 -10.44 5.67
N ASP A 160 10.01 -11.68 6.17
CA ASP A 160 11.25 -12.46 6.32
C ASP A 160 11.01 -13.91 5.87
N GLU A 161 12.05 -14.75 5.88
CA GLU A 161 11.99 -16.14 5.40
C GLU A 161 10.93 -17.01 6.10
N ARG A 162 10.35 -16.57 7.22
CA ARG A 162 9.27 -17.29 7.91
C ARG A 162 7.88 -16.98 7.35
N CYS A 163 7.78 -16.04 6.42
CA CYS A 163 6.55 -15.62 5.77
C CYS A 163 6.23 -16.43 4.50
N SER A 164 7.12 -17.36 4.13
CA SER A 164 7.00 -18.29 3.00
C SER A 164 6.26 -19.57 3.38
#